data_AF-A0A1I0SMF1-F1
#
_entry.id   AF-A0A1I0SMF1-F1
#
_cell.length_a   1.000
_cell.length_b   1.000
_cell.length_c   1.000
_cell.angle_alpha   90.00
_cell.angle_beta   90.00
_cell.angle_gamma   90.00
#
_symmetry.space_group_name_H-M   'P 1'
#
loop_
_entity.id
_entity.type
_entity.pdbx_description
1 polymer ?
#
loop_
_entity_poly.entity_id
_entity_poly.type
_entity_poly.pdbx_seq_one_letter_code
_entity_poly.pdbx_strand_id
1 'polypeptide(L)'
;MNRSDGMNYAPKGVVKRAVVEAGVFRFADIGLDHGHIYGMCSGLIEAGGELVALYDPDPKKCSSLLRKILKQKQLRRRRRF
;
A
#
# COMPACT_ATOMS: atom_id res chain seq x y z
N MET A 1 -16.49 -10.79 -15.06
CA MET A 1 -15.85 -9.52 -14.66
C MET A 1 -16.96 -8.49 -14.50
N ASN A 2 -17.36 -8.18 -13.27
CA ASN A 2 -18.40 -7.18 -13.02
C ASN A 2 -17.78 -5.78 -13.03
N ARG A 3 -18.28 -4.91 -13.92
CA ARG A 3 -17.83 -3.52 -14.09
C ARG A 3 -18.17 -2.60 -12.90
N SER A 4 -18.79 -3.14 -11.85
CA SER A 4 -19.20 -2.41 -10.64
C SER A 4 -18.10 -2.26 -9.57
N ASP A 5 -16.95 -2.94 -9.71
CA ASP A 5 -15.85 -2.92 -8.73
C ASP A 5 -14.75 -1.87 -9.02
N GLY A 6 -15.07 -0.79 -9.73
CA GLY A 6 -14.10 0.25 -10.10
C GLY A 6 -13.33 0.84 -8.91
N MET A 7 -13.96 0.95 -7.72
CA MET A 7 -13.32 1.42 -6.49
C MET A 7 -12.34 0.43 -5.86
N ASN A 8 -12.58 -0.87 -6.05
CA ASN A 8 -11.82 -1.96 -5.40
C ASN A 8 -10.80 -2.61 -6.34
N TYR A 9 -10.81 -2.23 -7.62
CA TYR A 9 -9.85 -2.71 -8.59
C TYR A 9 -8.46 -2.14 -8.29
N ALA A 10 -7.58 -2.98 -7.75
CA ALA A 10 -6.17 -2.69 -7.55
C ALA A 10 -5.33 -3.73 -8.32
N PRO A 11 -4.69 -3.35 -9.45
CA PRO A 11 -3.78 -4.25 -10.15
C PRO A 11 -2.59 -4.58 -9.23
N LYS A 12 -2.31 -5.87 -9.03
CA LYS A 12 -1.13 -6.30 -8.28
C LYS A 12 0.10 -6.21 -9.19
N GLY A 13 1.08 -5.38 -8.82
CA GLY A 13 2.30 -5.24 -9.59
C GLY A 13 3.16 -6.51 -9.50
N VAL A 14 3.66 -7.00 -10.63
CA VAL A 14 4.71 -8.03 -10.66
C VAL A 14 6.07 -7.32 -10.54
N VAL A 15 6.28 -6.59 -9.45
CA VAL A 15 7.54 -5.87 -9.23
C VAL A 15 8.59 -6.88 -8.75
N LYS A 16 9.41 -7.42 -9.68
CA LYS A 16 10.48 -8.38 -9.38
C LYS A 16 11.59 -7.77 -8.51
N ARG A 17 11.82 -6.46 -8.62
CA ARG A 17 12.85 -5.72 -7.87
C ARG A 17 12.33 -4.35 -7.49
N ALA A 18 12.58 -3.91 -6.25
CA ALA A 18 12.25 -2.56 -5.82
C ALA A 18 12.96 -1.55 -6.73
N VAL A 19 12.24 -0.48 -7.11
CA VAL A 19 12.74 0.61 -7.94
C VAL A 19 13.67 1.52 -7.13
N VAL A 20 13.31 1.78 -5.87
CA VAL A 20 14.11 2.57 -4.93
C VAL A 20 14.59 1.74 -3.76
N GLU A 21 15.72 2.15 -3.18
CA GLU A 21 16.26 1.56 -1.96
C GLU A 21 15.43 1.93 -0.73
N ALA A 22 15.59 1.16 0.35
CA ALA A 22 14.85 1.39 1.59
C ALA A 22 15.20 2.76 2.19
N GLY A 23 14.18 3.52 2.61
CA GLY A 23 14.35 4.83 3.22
C GLY A 23 14.55 6.00 2.25
N VAL A 24 14.72 5.74 0.95
CA VAL A 24 14.91 6.78 -0.07
C VAL A 24 13.61 7.50 -0.43
N PHE A 25 12.50 6.77 -0.47
CA PHE A 25 11.19 7.33 -0.79
C PHE A 25 10.23 7.15 0.38
N ARG A 26 10.06 8.20 1.18
CA ARG A 26 9.15 8.23 2.32
C ARG A 26 7.90 9.00 1.93
N PHE A 27 6.73 8.45 2.25
CA PHE A 27 5.45 9.08 1.93
C PHE A 27 4.47 8.96 3.08
N ALA A 28 3.45 9.81 3.05
CA ALA A 28 2.34 9.82 4.00
C ALA A 28 1.02 9.85 3.24
N ASP A 29 -0.05 9.43 3.91
CA ASP A 29 -1.38 9.35 3.35
C ASP A 29 -2.41 10.04 4.24
N ILE A 30 -3.35 10.77 3.63
CA ILE A 30 -4.35 11.59 4.32
C ILE A 30 -5.69 11.39 3.62
N GLY A 31 -6.68 10.85 4.34
CA GLY A 31 -8.03 10.61 3.83
C GLY A 31 -8.16 9.25 3.13
N LEU A 32 -8.87 8.34 3.77
CA LEU A 32 -9.00 6.93 3.39
C LEU A 32 -10.41 6.57 2.90
N ASP A 33 -11.17 7.59 2.47
CA ASP A 33 -12.56 7.47 2.05
C ASP A 33 -12.73 6.74 0.71
N HIS A 34 -11.67 6.69 -0.10
CA HIS A 34 -11.71 6.16 -1.45
C HIS A 34 -10.83 4.92 -1.63
N GLY A 35 -11.38 3.85 -2.21
CA GLY A 35 -10.72 2.54 -2.31
C GLY A 35 -9.40 2.53 -3.09
N HIS A 36 -9.19 3.44 -4.03
CA HIS A 36 -7.95 3.52 -4.81
C HIS A 36 -6.72 3.78 -3.95
N ILE A 37 -6.88 4.41 -2.78
CA ILE A 37 -5.76 4.73 -1.91
C ILE A 37 -5.01 3.48 -1.44
N TYR A 38 -5.73 2.36 -1.27
CA TYR A 38 -5.14 1.07 -0.94
C TYR A 38 -4.25 0.55 -2.08
N GLY A 39 -4.70 0.71 -3.33
CA GLY A 39 -3.93 0.36 -4.52
C GLY A 39 -2.69 1.24 -4.70
N MET A 40 -2.85 2.56 -4.50
CA MET A 40 -1.76 3.54 -4.56
C MET A 40 -0.67 3.23 -3.54
N CYS A 41 -1.04 3.06 -2.26
CA CYS A 41 -0.11 2.70 -1.19
C CYS A 41 0.61 1.37 -1.50
N SER A 42 -0.13 0.37 -1.97
CA SER A 42 0.45 -0.94 -2.31
C SER A 42 1.48 -0.84 -3.43
N GLY A 43 1.19 -0.08 -4.50
CA GLY A 43 2.10 0.14 -5.62
C GLY A 43 3.38 0.88 -5.20
N LEU A 44 3.26 1.94 -4.40
CA LEU A 44 4.41 2.67 -3.87
C LEU A 44 5.29 1.77 -2.99
N ILE A 45 4.67 0.97 -2.11
CA ILE A 45 5.40 0.01 -1.27
C ILE A 45 6.10 -1.05 -2.12
N GLU A 46 5.44 -1.60 -3.13
CA GLU A 46 6.01 -2.57 -4.07
C GLU A 46 7.24 -1.99 -4.80
N ALA A 47 7.18 -0.72 -5.21
CA ALA A 47 8.27 0.01 -5.82
C ALA A 47 9.44 0.32 -4.85
N GLY A 48 9.27 0.13 -3.53
CA GLY A 48 10.31 0.38 -2.52
C GLY A 48 10.02 1.56 -1.59
N GLY A 49 8.90 2.25 -1.78
CA GLY A 49 8.45 3.33 -0.91
C GLY A 49 8.13 2.88 0.52
N GLU A 50 8.31 3.80 1.45
CA GLU A 50 8.02 3.62 2.88
C GLU A 50 6.90 4.56 3.32
N LEU A 51 5.74 4.01 3.67
CA LEU A 51 4.70 4.76 4.36
C LEU A 51 5.16 5.05 5.79
N VAL A 52 5.33 6.34 6.13
CA VAL A 52 5.82 6.79 7.45
C VAL A 52 4.72 7.36 8.34
N ALA A 53 3.65 7.89 7.77
CA ALA A 53 2.54 8.47 8.50
C ALA A 53 1.22 8.26 7.75
N LEU A 54 0.12 8.19 8.49
CA LEU A 54 -1.23 8.05 7.94
C LEU A 54 -2.22 8.80 8.82
N TYR A 55 -3.19 9.46 8.22
CA TYR A 55 -4.23 10.20 8.93
C TYR A 55 -5.60 10.01 8.27
N ASP A 56 -6.60 9.74 9.11
CA ASP A 56 -8.02 9.81 8.77
C ASP A 56 -8.78 10.18 10.05
N PRO A 57 -9.88 10.96 9.97
CA PRO A 57 -10.73 11.21 11.13
C PRO A 57 -11.28 9.92 11.76
N ASP A 58 -11.46 8.85 10.98
CA ASP A 58 -11.83 7.52 11.48
C ASP A 58 -10.59 6.65 11.77
N PRO A 59 -10.25 6.41 13.05
CA PRO A 59 -9.07 5.62 13.43
C PRO A 59 -9.18 4.14 12.99
N LYS A 60 -10.39 3.64 12.68
CA LYS A 60 -10.57 2.28 12.16
C LYS A 60 -10.03 2.14 10.75
N LYS A 61 -10.16 3.18 9.90
CA LYS A 61 -9.60 3.17 8.54
C LYS A 61 -8.08 3.14 8.60
N CYS A 62 -7.50 3.97 9.46
CA CYS A 62 -6.07 3.98 9.76
C CYS A 62 -5.56 2.59 10.18
N SER A 63 -6.23 1.98 11.15
CA SER A 63 -5.89 0.64 11.65
C SER A 63 -6.00 -0.45 10.58
N SER A 64 -7.01 -0.34 9.69
CA SER A 64 -7.21 -1.27 8.58
C SER A 64 -6.07 -1.19 7.56
N LEU A 65 -5.68 0.03 7.16
CA LEU A 65 -4.57 0.24 6.23
C LEU A 65 -3.25 -0.25 6.83
N LEU A 66 -2.96 0.08 8.10
CA LEU A 66 -1.74 -0.33 8.78
C LEU A 66 -1.60 -1.86 8.81
N ARG A 67 -2.69 -2.59 9.13
CA ARG A 67 -2.70 -4.06 9.09
C ARG A 67 -2.39 -4.62 7.70
N LYS A 68 -2.97 -4.05 6.64
CA LYS A 68 -2.71 -4.47 5.25
C LYS A 68 -1.23 -4.28 4.89
N ILE A 69 -0.65 -3.13 5.24
CA ILE A 69 0.74 -2.79 4.94
C ILE A 69 1.73 -3.68 5.70
N LEU A 70 1.49 -3.95 6.98
CA LEU A 70 2.33 -4.85 7.78
C LEU A 70 2.38 -6.26 7.19
N LYS A 71 1.22 -6.78 6.75
CA LYS A 71 1.12 -8.08 6.07
C LYS A 71 1.92 -8.09 4.76
N GLN A 72 1.88 -7.01 3.97
CA GLN A 72 2.62 -6.89 2.72
C GLN A 72 4.15 -6.81 2.96
N LYS A 73 4.60 -6.05 3.98
CA LYS A 73 6.02 -5.97 4.38
C LYS A 73 6.57 -7.35 4.78
N GLN A 74 5.81 -8.15 5.54
CA GLN A 74 6.21 -9.52 5.92
C GLN A 74 6.36 -10.44 4.69
N LEU A 75 5.44 -10.35 3.73
CA LEU A 75 5.47 -11.16 2.51
C LEU A 75 6.71 -10.84 1.65
N ARG A 76 7.13 -9.57 1.57
CA ARG A 76 8.34 -9.17 0.83
C ARG A 76 9.63 -9.67 1.46
N ARG A 77 9.72 -9.67 2.80
CA ARG A 77 10.90 -10.23 3.51
C ARG A 77 11.08 -11.72 3.22
N ARG A 78 9.99 -12.48 3.08
CA ARG A 78 10.03 -13.92 2.76
C ARG A 78 10.40 -14.25 1.32
N ARG A 79 10.22 -13.31 0.38
CA ARG A 79 10.50 -13.49 -1.06
C ARG A 79 11.92 -13.08 -1.48
N ARG A 80 12.79 -12.74 -0.54
CA ARG A 80 14.20 -12.37 -0.78
C ARG A 80 15.18 -13.55 -0.66
N PHE A 81 14.68 -14.77 -0.47
CA PHE A 81 15.45 -16.02 -0.47
C PHE A 81 15.01 -16.88 -1.65
#